data_AF-A0A6J4YCI2-F1
#
_entry.id   AF-A0A6J4YCI2-F1
#
_cell.length_a   1.000
_cell.length_b   1.000
_cell.length_c   1.000
_cell.angle_alpha   90.00
_cell.angle_beta   90.00
_cell.angle_gamma   90.00
#
_symmetry.space_group_name_H-M   'P 1'
#
loop_
_entity.id
_entity.type
_entity.pdbx_description
1 polymer ?
#
loop_
_entity_poly.entity_id
_entity_poly.type
_entity_poly.pdbx_seq_one_letter_code
_entity_poly.pdbx_strand_id
1 'polypeptide(L)'
;MEYHGTTILAVRHKDKVAVAGDGQVSLGTNVVKHHAKKVRRIYNDAIIVGFAGATADALNLSERLEEKLERYNGNLTRSAVELARDWRTDKYLRRLEAVMVAVDEKSIYLISGNGDVIEPDEGIVAIGSGGVAAQAAARALIEHAALDARGIVEEAMKIAASICIYTNDIITIEEM
;
A
#
# COMPACT_ATOMS: atom_id res chain seq x y z
N MET A 1 -16.95 -16.03 -3.48
CA MET A 1 -15.58 -16.40 -3.89
C MET A 1 -14.67 -15.40 -3.23
N GLU A 2 -13.81 -15.85 -2.32
CA GLU A 2 -12.92 -14.98 -1.55
C GLU A 2 -11.72 -14.58 -2.42
N TYR A 3 -11.44 -13.28 -2.48
CA TYR A 3 -10.34 -12.71 -3.26
C TYR A 3 -9.20 -12.40 -2.30
N HIS A 4 -8.06 -13.06 -2.47
CA HIS A 4 -6.87 -12.73 -1.69
C HIS A 4 -6.01 -11.77 -2.50
N GLY A 5 -5.84 -10.57 -1.93
CA GLY A 5 -5.08 -9.49 -2.54
C GLY A 5 -3.58 -9.61 -2.26
N THR A 6 -2.81 -9.02 -3.16
CA THR A 6 -1.38 -8.72 -2.99
C THR A 6 -1.10 -8.07 -1.64
N THR A 7 0.06 -8.36 -1.09
CA THR A 7 0.65 -7.71 0.07
C THR A 7 1.34 -6.43 -0.38
N ILE A 8 1.09 -5.35 0.35
CA ILE A 8 1.77 -4.06 0.18
C ILE A 8 2.43 -3.70 1.51
N LEU A 9 3.65 -3.19 1.46
CA LEU A 9 4.40 -2.71 2.61
C LEU A 9 4.99 -1.35 2.28
N ALA A 10 4.74 -0.34 3.11
CA ALA A 10 5.43 0.94 3.06
C ALA A 10 6.28 1.13 4.32
N VAL A 11 7.51 1.60 4.14
CA VAL A 11 8.48 1.84 5.21
C VAL A 11 9.15 3.18 4.98
N ARG A 12 9.12 4.03 6.01
CA ARG A 12 10.01 5.18 6.15
C ARG A 12 11.18 4.81 7.05
N HIS A 13 12.39 5.01 6.56
CA HIS A 13 13.61 4.79 7.34
C HIS A 13 14.68 5.80 6.95
N LYS A 14 15.22 6.55 7.93
CA LYS A 14 16.28 7.55 7.76
C LYS A 14 16.00 8.53 6.61
N ASP A 15 14.83 9.17 6.68
CA ASP A 15 14.35 10.17 5.71
C ASP A 15 14.14 9.66 4.27
N LYS A 16 14.23 8.34 4.04
CA LYS A 16 13.85 7.70 2.78
C LYS A 16 12.58 6.90 2.96
N VAL A 17 11.82 6.78 1.88
CA VAL A 17 10.61 5.97 1.89
C VAL A 17 10.62 4.97 0.75
N ALA A 18 10.22 3.74 1.05
CA ALA A 18 10.05 2.70 0.06
C ALA A 18 8.69 2.03 0.23
N VAL A 19 8.03 1.74 -0.88
CA VAL A 19 6.76 1.00 -0.93
C VAL A 19 6.95 -0.20 -1.85
N ALA A 20 6.69 -1.37 -1.31
CA ALA A 20 6.78 -2.64 -2.01
C ALA A 20 5.40 -3.28 -2.14
N GLY A 21 5.20 -4.03 -3.22
CA GLY A 21 4.04 -4.88 -3.40
C GLY A 21 4.38 -6.14 -4.17
N ASP A 22 3.83 -7.27 -3.72
CA ASP A 22 3.99 -8.53 -4.45
C ASP A 22 3.03 -8.61 -5.66
N GLY A 23 3.24 -9.62 -6.50
CA GLY A 23 2.51 -9.79 -7.75
C GLY A 23 1.41 -10.84 -7.72
N GLN A 24 1.21 -11.55 -6.61
CA GLN A 24 0.27 -12.67 -6.55
C GLN A 24 -1.18 -12.21 -6.49
N VAL A 25 -2.01 -12.79 -7.35
CA VAL A 25 -3.47 -12.67 -7.29
C VAL A 25 -4.06 -14.06 -7.22
N SER A 26 -4.80 -14.33 -6.14
CA SER A 26 -5.43 -15.62 -5.89
C SER A 26 -6.96 -15.50 -5.85
N LEU A 27 -7.63 -16.42 -6.54
CA LEU A 27 -9.09 -16.61 -6.45
C LEU A 27 -9.35 -17.89 -5.65
N GLY A 28 -9.76 -17.74 -4.39
CA GLY A 28 -9.70 -18.84 -3.42
C GLY A 28 -8.27 -19.38 -3.31
N THR A 29 -8.09 -20.67 -3.52
CA THR A 29 -6.78 -21.32 -3.45
C THR A 29 -5.99 -21.31 -4.76
N ASN A 30 -6.57 -20.83 -5.86
CA ASN A 30 -5.95 -20.87 -7.18
C ASN A 30 -5.22 -19.57 -7.48
N VAL A 31 -3.93 -19.64 -7.80
CA VAL A 31 -3.16 -18.50 -8.28
C VAL A 31 -3.53 -18.22 -9.74
N VAL A 32 -3.97 -16.99 -10.03
CA VAL A 32 -4.42 -16.57 -11.37
C VAL A 32 -3.40 -15.66 -12.05
N LYS A 33 -2.61 -14.92 -11.26
CA LYS A 33 -1.58 -14.02 -11.78
C LYS A 33 -0.42 -13.95 -10.79
N HIS A 34 0.81 -13.90 -11.31
CA HIS A 34 2.04 -13.78 -10.50
C HIS A 34 2.70 -12.39 -10.59
N HIS A 35 2.29 -11.53 -11.52
CA HIS A 35 2.95 -10.26 -11.83
C HIS A 35 1.96 -9.09 -11.81
N ALA A 36 1.06 -9.04 -10.83
CA ALA A 36 0.29 -7.84 -10.59
C ALA A 36 1.22 -6.69 -10.17
N LYS A 37 0.89 -5.46 -10.59
CA LYS A 37 1.57 -4.25 -10.15
C LYS A 37 0.53 -3.34 -9.50
N LYS A 38 0.48 -3.35 -8.17
CA LYS A 38 -0.46 -2.53 -7.40
C LYS A 38 0.20 -1.41 -6.61
N VAL A 39 1.52 -1.29 -6.72
CA VAL A 39 2.27 -0.10 -6.34
C VAL A 39 2.51 0.72 -7.60
N ARG A 40 2.26 2.02 -7.54
CA ARG A 40 2.48 2.96 -8.64
C ARG A 40 2.73 4.35 -8.08
N ARG A 41 3.26 5.22 -8.92
CA ARG A 41 3.33 6.64 -8.63
C ARG A 41 2.16 7.40 -9.25
N ILE A 42 1.78 8.49 -8.59
CA ILE A 42 0.79 9.48 -9.04
C ILE A 42 1.31 10.88 -8.74
N TYR A 43 0.61 11.90 -9.24
CA TYR A 43 0.87 13.31 -8.99
C TYR A 43 2.32 13.70 -9.33
N ASN A 44 2.67 13.62 -10.62
CA ASN A 44 4.01 13.91 -11.15
C ASN A 44 5.13 13.13 -10.42
N ASP A 45 4.87 11.85 -10.16
CA ASP A 45 5.78 10.93 -9.48
C ASP A 45 6.11 11.26 -8.00
N ALA A 46 5.47 12.28 -7.41
CA ALA A 46 5.73 12.74 -6.06
C ALA A 46 5.00 11.93 -4.97
N ILE A 47 3.97 11.16 -5.33
CA ILE A 47 3.20 10.33 -4.39
C ILE A 47 3.26 8.88 -4.85
N ILE A 48 3.60 7.97 -3.94
CA ILE A 48 3.49 6.53 -4.17
C ILE A 48 2.19 6.02 -3.55
N VAL A 49 1.42 5.26 -4.31
CA VAL A 49 0.22 4.58 -3.82
C VAL A 49 0.34 3.08 -3.97
N GLY A 50 -0.16 2.35 -2.98
CA GLY A 50 -0.26 0.90 -2.95
C GLY A 50 -1.67 0.47 -2.57
N PHE A 51 -2.14 -0.65 -3.11
CA PHE A 51 -3.53 -1.08 -2.93
C PHE A 51 -3.69 -2.58 -2.70
N ALA A 52 -4.50 -2.96 -1.73
CA ALA A 52 -4.96 -4.32 -1.51
C ALA A 52 -6.46 -4.41 -1.80
N GLY A 53 -6.82 -5.09 -2.88
CA GLY A 53 -8.20 -5.21 -3.36
C GLY A 53 -8.28 -5.43 -4.87
N ALA A 54 -9.46 -5.24 -5.47
CA ALA A 54 -9.66 -5.41 -6.91
C ALA A 54 -8.95 -4.30 -7.72
N THR A 55 -8.42 -4.65 -8.90
CA THR A 55 -7.64 -3.70 -9.72
C THR A 55 -8.46 -2.50 -10.20
N ALA A 56 -9.75 -2.69 -10.50
CA ALA A 56 -10.62 -1.59 -10.94
C ALA A 56 -10.83 -0.55 -9.84
N ASP A 57 -11.02 -1.01 -8.60
CA ASP A 57 -11.16 -0.14 -7.43
C ASP A 57 -9.88 0.63 -7.17
N ALA A 58 -8.73 -0.04 -7.30
CA ALA A 58 -7.41 0.58 -7.16
C ALA A 58 -7.21 1.75 -8.12
N LEU A 59 -7.59 1.56 -9.39
CA LEU A 59 -7.48 2.58 -10.44
C LEU A 59 -8.36 3.79 -10.12
N ASN A 60 -9.65 3.55 -9.88
CA ASN A 60 -10.64 4.61 -9.59
C ASN A 60 -10.25 5.42 -8.34
N LEU A 61 -9.82 4.76 -7.26
CA LEU A 61 -9.40 5.46 -6.04
C LEU A 61 -8.10 6.23 -6.22
N SER A 62 -7.17 5.74 -7.04
CA SER A 62 -5.92 6.46 -7.36
C SER A 62 -6.21 7.71 -8.17
N GLU A 63 -7.05 7.62 -9.20
CA GLU A 63 -7.50 8.76 -10.00
C GLU A 63 -8.18 9.82 -9.13
N ARG A 64 -9.08 9.40 -8.23
CA ARG A 64 -9.73 10.31 -7.28
C ARG A 64 -8.75 10.96 -6.31
N LEU A 65 -7.75 10.21 -5.81
CA LEU A 65 -6.72 10.80 -4.96
C LEU A 65 -5.92 11.85 -5.73
N GLU A 66 -5.57 11.57 -6.98
CA GLU A 66 -4.84 12.49 -7.85
C GLU A 66 -5.63 13.77 -8.12
N GLU A 67 -6.94 13.69 -8.41
CA GLU A 67 -7.82 14.86 -8.52
C GLU A 67 -7.83 15.72 -7.24
N LYS A 68 -7.82 15.08 -6.05
CA LYS A 68 -7.74 15.81 -4.77
C LYS A 68 -6.37 16.46 -4.59
N LEU A 69 -5.29 15.77 -4.95
CA LEU A 69 -3.93 16.29 -4.89
C LEU A 69 -3.77 17.51 -5.79
N GLU A 70 -4.30 17.48 -7.02
CA GLU A 70 -4.34 18.64 -7.90
C GLU A 70 -5.11 19.81 -7.27
N ARG A 71 -6.30 19.53 -6.73
CA ARG A 71 -7.15 20.55 -6.10
C ARG A 71 -6.52 21.18 -4.85
N TYR A 72 -5.73 20.42 -4.09
CA TYR A 72 -5.14 20.83 -2.83
C TYR A 72 -3.63 21.06 -2.92
N ASN A 73 -3.10 21.30 -4.13
CA ASN A 73 -1.70 21.64 -4.40
C ASN A 73 -0.71 20.64 -3.76
N GLY A 74 -0.98 19.34 -3.92
CA GLY A 74 -0.10 18.27 -3.46
C GLY A 74 -0.13 17.99 -1.96
N ASN A 75 -1.04 18.63 -1.21
CA ASN A 75 -1.18 18.33 0.21
C ASN A 75 -1.80 16.93 0.40
N LEU A 76 -0.96 15.94 0.72
CA LEU A 76 -1.37 14.55 0.85
C LEU A 76 -2.36 14.35 2.01
N THR A 77 -2.09 14.90 3.19
CA THR A 77 -2.97 14.77 4.37
C THR A 77 -4.39 15.25 4.05
N ARG A 78 -4.51 16.45 3.47
CA ARG A 78 -5.82 17.01 3.11
C ARG A 78 -6.51 16.20 2.02
N SER A 79 -5.75 15.77 1.01
CA SER A 79 -6.28 14.95 -0.09
C SER A 79 -6.78 13.59 0.40
N ALA A 80 -6.06 12.96 1.32
CA ALA A 80 -6.45 11.69 1.94
C ALA A 80 -7.74 11.82 2.76
N VAL A 81 -7.87 12.87 3.59
CA VAL A 81 -9.09 13.15 4.37
C VAL A 81 -10.30 13.36 3.46
N GLU A 82 -10.12 14.14 2.39
CA GLU A 82 -11.20 14.44 1.45
C GLU A 82 -11.58 13.22 0.60
N LEU A 83 -10.61 12.37 0.23
CA LEU A 83 -10.88 11.09 -0.41
C LEU A 83 -11.66 10.17 0.54
N ALA A 84 -11.22 10.02 1.79
CA ALA A 84 -11.88 9.16 2.77
C ALA A 84 -13.34 9.59 3.01
N ARG A 85 -13.60 10.91 3.04
CA ARG A 85 -14.95 11.47 3.15
C ARG A 85 -15.81 11.10 1.94
N ASP A 86 -15.29 11.26 0.72
CA ASP A 86 -16.02 10.90 -0.50
C ASP A 86 -16.26 9.39 -0.57
N TRP A 87 -15.26 8.59 -0.23
CA TRP A 87 -15.32 7.13 -0.21
C TRP A 87 -16.43 6.64 0.74
N ARG A 88 -16.50 7.20 1.95
CA ARG A 88 -17.54 6.85 2.93
C ARG A 88 -18.95 7.25 2.49
N THR A 89 -19.09 8.37 1.78
CA THR A 89 -20.40 8.95 1.43
C THR A 89 -20.97 8.42 0.12
N ASP A 90 -20.11 8.02 -0.83
CA ASP A 90 -20.53 7.45 -2.10
C ASP A 90 -21.13 6.04 -1.92
N LYS A 91 -22.30 5.84 -2.53
CA LYS A 91 -23.09 4.60 -2.42
C LYS A 91 -22.33 3.37 -2.95
N TYR A 92 -21.50 3.54 -3.97
CA TYR A 92 -20.73 2.49 -4.62
C TYR A 92 -19.39 2.29 -3.92
N LEU A 93 -18.66 3.37 -3.64
CA LEU A 93 -17.31 3.27 -3.06
C LEU A 93 -17.32 2.64 -1.66
N ARG A 94 -18.31 2.95 -0.81
CA ARG A 94 -18.38 2.40 0.56
C ARG A 94 -18.53 0.87 0.64
N ARG A 95 -18.84 0.20 -0.48
CA ARG A 95 -18.97 -1.26 -0.56
C ARG A 95 -17.66 -1.94 -0.96
N LEU A 96 -16.63 -1.16 -1.28
CA LEU A 96 -15.32 -1.68 -1.60
C LEU A 96 -14.67 -2.16 -0.31
N GLU A 97 -14.22 -3.41 -0.29
CA GLU A 97 -13.47 -4.01 0.83
C GLU A 97 -11.99 -3.61 0.82
N ALA A 98 -11.63 -2.63 -0.01
CA ALA A 98 -10.26 -2.34 -0.29
C ALA A 98 -9.64 -1.32 0.67
N VAL A 99 -8.32 -1.39 0.78
CA VAL A 99 -7.51 -0.47 1.57
C VAL A 99 -6.40 0.08 0.67
N MET A 100 -6.13 1.38 0.82
CA MET A 100 -5.08 2.09 0.10
C MET A 100 -4.00 2.57 1.07
N VAL A 101 -2.75 2.46 0.65
CA VAL A 101 -1.62 3.17 1.26
C VAL A 101 -1.20 4.29 0.31
N ALA A 102 -1.03 5.50 0.82
CA ALA A 102 -0.57 6.65 0.06
C ALA A 102 0.59 7.34 0.81
N VAL A 103 1.64 7.67 0.08
CA VAL A 103 2.94 8.00 0.65
C VAL A 103 3.57 9.17 -0.09
N ASP A 104 4.03 10.17 0.67
CA ASP A 104 4.95 11.20 0.20
C ASP A 104 6.26 11.16 1.01
N GLU A 105 7.18 12.08 0.73
CA GLU A 105 8.48 12.15 1.40
C GLU A 105 8.35 12.26 2.94
N LYS A 106 7.25 12.81 3.43
CA LYS A 106 7.03 13.25 4.82
C LYS A 106 5.98 12.47 5.59
N SER A 107 4.98 11.91 4.91
CA SER A 107 3.79 11.29 5.51
C SER A 107 3.46 9.95 4.85
N ILE A 108 2.96 9.00 5.63
CA ILE A 108 2.44 7.71 5.16
C ILE A 108 1.01 7.62 5.68
N TYR A 109 0.05 7.35 4.80
CA TYR A 109 -1.35 7.19 5.19
C TYR A 109 -1.94 5.88 4.71
N LEU A 110 -2.66 5.21 5.61
CA LEU A 110 -3.63 4.17 5.27
C LEU A 110 -5.01 4.81 5.18
N ILE A 111 -5.70 4.55 4.06
CA ILE A 111 -7.01 5.11 3.76
C ILE A 111 -7.99 3.94 3.51
N SER A 112 -9.15 3.98 4.19
CA SER A 112 -10.16 2.92 4.12
C SER A 112 -11.53 3.44 3.65
N GLY A 113 -12.36 2.54 3.13
CA GLY A 113 -13.75 2.85 2.75
C GLY A 113 -14.70 3.18 3.90
N ASN A 114 -14.28 2.94 5.15
CA ASN A 114 -15.01 3.37 6.34
C ASN A 114 -14.79 4.86 6.66
N GLY A 115 -13.92 5.53 5.89
CA GLY A 115 -13.56 6.92 6.10
C GLY A 115 -12.40 7.12 7.07
N ASP A 116 -11.62 6.07 7.33
CA ASP A 116 -10.43 6.17 8.18
C ASP A 116 -9.24 6.72 7.38
N VAL A 117 -8.48 7.60 8.02
CA VAL A 117 -7.16 8.06 7.56
C VAL A 117 -6.21 7.88 8.73
N ILE A 118 -5.27 6.96 8.59
CA ILE A 118 -4.40 6.52 9.68
C ILE A 118 -2.94 6.73 9.27
N GLU A 119 -2.20 7.48 10.09
CA GLU A 119 -0.75 7.63 9.97
C GLU A 119 -0.07 6.68 10.96
N PRO A 120 0.91 5.85 10.53
CA PRO A 120 1.57 4.91 11.43
C PRO A 120 2.61 5.61 12.30
N ASP A 121 2.62 5.29 13.60
CA ASP A 121 3.58 5.87 14.56
C ASP A 121 5.04 5.52 14.23
N GLU A 122 5.30 4.29 13.78
CA GLU A 122 6.65 3.79 13.52
C GLU A 122 7.09 3.97 12.05
N GLY A 123 6.30 4.68 11.23
CA GLY A 123 6.61 4.84 9.80
C GLY A 123 6.54 3.56 8.98
N ILE A 124 5.87 2.52 9.49
CA ILE A 124 5.65 1.23 8.83
C ILE A 124 4.15 1.00 8.69
N VAL A 125 3.69 0.67 7.49
CA VAL A 125 2.32 0.18 7.29
C VAL A 125 2.31 -0.94 6.27
N ALA A 126 1.51 -1.98 6.53
CA ALA A 126 1.30 -3.06 5.58
C ALA A 126 -0.19 -3.37 5.44
N ILE A 127 -0.59 -3.76 4.24
CA ILE A 127 -1.96 -4.18 3.90
C ILE A 127 -1.92 -5.44 3.03
N GLY A 128 -3.05 -6.12 2.93
CA GLY A 128 -3.18 -7.35 2.12
C GLY A 128 -2.80 -8.62 2.86
N SER A 129 -2.75 -9.73 2.12
CA SER A 129 -2.81 -11.08 2.70
C SER A 129 -1.62 -11.44 3.61
N GLY A 130 -0.43 -10.96 3.27
CA GLY A 130 0.81 -11.15 4.03
C GLY A 130 1.21 -9.93 4.87
N GLY A 131 0.32 -8.94 5.03
CA GLY A 131 0.65 -7.65 5.64
C GLY A 131 1.26 -7.77 7.04
N VAL A 132 0.70 -8.61 7.92
CA VAL A 132 1.21 -8.81 9.28
C VAL A 132 2.64 -9.37 9.28
N ALA A 133 2.93 -10.34 8.42
CA ALA A 133 4.26 -10.93 8.32
C ALA A 133 5.27 -9.90 7.78
N ALA A 134 4.90 -9.15 6.75
CA ALA A 134 5.72 -8.09 6.17
C ALA A 134 6.02 -6.98 7.19
N GLN A 135 4.99 -6.52 7.92
CA GLN A 135 5.14 -5.48 8.94
C GLN A 135 6.02 -5.93 10.11
N ALA A 136 5.82 -7.15 10.61
CA ALA A 136 6.63 -7.69 11.69
C ALA A 136 8.11 -7.83 11.28
N ALA A 137 8.37 -8.32 10.06
CA ALA A 137 9.71 -8.42 9.51
C ALA A 137 10.37 -7.05 9.34
N ALA A 138 9.66 -6.08 8.76
CA ALA A 138 10.16 -4.72 8.57
C ALA A 138 10.54 -4.05 9.90
N ARG A 139 9.70 -4.22 10.93
CA ARG A 139 9.95 -3.69 12.28
C ARG A 139 11.24 -4.25 12.87
N ALA A 140 11.42 -5.57 12.82
CA ALA A 140 12.63 -6.22 13.31
C ALA A 140 13.88 -5.78 12.52
N LEU A 141 13.77 -5.62 11.19
CA LEU A 141 14.88 -5.17 10.34
C LEU A 141 15.28 -3.71 10.63
N ILE A 142 14.31 -2.83 10.90
CA ILE A 142 14.59 -1.44 11.30
C ILE A 142 15.40 -1.38 12.59
N GLU A 143 15.07 -2.24 13.57
CA GLU A 143 15.72 -2.23 14.88
C GLU A 143 17.10 -2.91 14.88
N HIS A 144 17.33 -3.87 13.99
CA HIS A 144 18.47 -4.79 14.12
C HIS A 144 19.35 -4.94 12.87
N ALA A 145 18.95 -4.42 11.71
CA ALA A 145 19.69 -4.54 10.48
C ALA A 145 20.29 -3.22 10.00
N ALA A 146 21.46 -3.29 9.37
CA ALA A 146 22.09 -2.15 8.71
C ALA A 146 21.61 -2.02 7.26
N LEU A 147 20.29 -1.82 7.08
CA LEU A 147 19.64 -1.69 5.77
C LEU A 147 19.08 -0.27 5.58
N ASP A 148 18.91 0.12 4.32
CA ASP A 148 18.13 1.30 3.94
C ASP A 148 16.65 0.94 3.72
N ALA A 149 15.78 1.94 3.49
CA ALA A 149 14.35 1.72 3.34
C ALA A 149 14.03 0.67 2.25
N ARG A 150 14.73 0.73 1.11
CA ARG A 150 14.61 -0.23 0.01
C ARG A 150 14.98 -1.65 0.44
N GLY A 151 16.14 -1.83 1.07
CA GLY A 151 16.59 -3.13 1.56
C GLY A 151 15.65 -3.72 2.61
N ILE A 152 15.11 -2.88 3.50
CA ILE A 152 14.13 -3.31 4.51
C ILE A 152 12.87 -3.84 3.85
N VAL A 153 12.26 -3.11 2.90
CA VAL A 153 11.02 -3.58 2.26
C VAL A 153 11.27 -4.83 1.41
N GLU A 154 12.42 -4.92 0.73
CA GLU A 154 12.75 -6.08 -0.09
C GLU A 154 12.85 -7.36 0.76
N GLU A 155 13.62 -7.32 1.84
CA GLU A 155 13.81 -8.48 2.72
C GLU A 155 12.53 -8.82 3.51
N ALA A 156 11.81 -7.81 3.99
CA ALA A 156 10.54 -8.02 4.68
C ALA A 156 9.49 -8.70 3.79
N MET A 157 9.41 -8.31 2.52
CA MET A 157 8.50 -8.92 1.55
C MET A 157 8.91 -10.34 1.18
N LYS A 158 10.22 -10.64 1.06
CA LYS A 158 10.71 -12.02 0.88
C LYS A 158 10.33 -12.92 2.08
N ILE A 159 10.46 -12.41 3.30
CA ILE A 159 10.04 -13.13 4.50
C ILE A 159 8.53 -13.37 4.46
N ALA A 160 7.73 -12.35 4.13
CA ALA A 160 6.29 -12.51 4.00
C ALA A 160 5.90 -13.57 2.95
N ALA A 161 6.57 -13.59 1.79
CA ALA A 161 6.36 -14.58 0.74
C ALA A 161 6.71 -16.01 1.17
N SER A 162 7.69 -16.17 2.07
CA SER A 162 8.05 -17.49 2.62
C SER A 162 7.03 -18.06 3.61
N ILE A 163 6.15 -17.22 4.16
CA ILE A 163 5.19 -17.58 5.22
C ILE A 163 3.75 -17.59 4.68
N CYS A 164 3.37 -16.57 3.91
CA CYS A 164 2.01 -16.38 3.45
C CYS A 164 1.80 -17.03 2.07
N ILE A 165 0.91 -18.03 2.00
CA ILE A 165 0.55 -18.72 0.75
C ILE A 165 -0.08 -17.81 -0.32
N TYR A 166 -0.47 -16.59 0.05
CA TYR A 166 -1.09 -15.58 -0.82
C TYR A 166 -0.14 -14.44 -1.20
N THR A 167 1.15 -14.54 -0.87
CA THR A 167 2.19 -13.56 -1.22
C THR A 167 3.32 -14.27 -1.94
N ASN A 168 3.77 -13.75 -3.08
CA ASN A 168 4.92 -14.30 -3.79
C ASN A 168 6.19 -13.44 -3.69
N ASP A 169 7.28 -13.96 -4.23
CA ASP A 169 8.60 -13.33 -4.28
C ASP A 169 8.77 -12.35 -5.46
N ILE A 170 7.71 -12.08 -6.22
CA ILE A 170 7.73 -11.19 -7.37
C ILE A 170 7.31 -9.80 -6.93
N ILE A 171 8.30 -9.04 -6.47
CA ILE A 171 8.09 -7.79 -5.76
C ILE A 171 8.37 -6.61 -6.69
N THR A 172 7.44 -5.63 -6.71
CA THR A 172 7.66 -4.30 -7.29
C THR A 172 7.95 -3.33 -6.15
N ILE A 173 8.98 -2.49 -6.30
CA ILE A 173 9.39 -1.50 -5.28
C ILE A 173 9.46 -0.12 -5.93
N GLU A 174 8.80 0.84 -5.30
CA GLU A 174 8.94 2.27 -5.57
C GLU A 174 9.57 2.97 -4.37
N GLU A 175 10.43 3.96 -4.59
CA GLU A 175 11.17 4.65 -3.53
C GLU A 175 11.32 6.16 -3.78
N MET A 176 11.47 6.93 -2.71
CA MET A 176 11.73 8.38 -2.75
C MET A 176 12.74 8.77 -1.67
#